data_AF-A0A1S8C830-F1
#
_entry.id   AF-A0A1S8C830-F1
#
_cell.length_a   1.000
_cell.length_b   1.000
_cell.length_c   1.000
_cell.angle_alpha   90.00
_cell.angle_beta   90.00
_cell.angle_gamma   90.00
#
_symmetry.space_group_name_H-M   'P 1'
#
loop_
_entity.id
_entity.type
_entity.pdbx_description
1 polymer ?
#
loop_
_entity_poly.entity_id
_entity_poly.type
_entity_poly.pdbx_seq_one_letter_code
_entity_poly.pdbx_strand_id
1 'polypeptide(L)'
;MGWSVEVTACGLCGSDVHAIERGHTAEGQVLGHEIGGRVIALGRGVTGVRIGQPVAVNPLARAPPAATATRPPPSAARWCPTSG
;
A
#
# COMPACT_ATOMS: atom_id res chain seq x y z
N MET A 1 -8.73 5.58 13.86
CA MET A 1 -9.25 4.21 13.63
C MET A 1 -8.93 3.86 12.19
N GLY A 2 -8.25 2.74 11.95
CA GLY A 2 -7.74 2.34 10.62
C GLY A 2 -7.52 0.83 10.56
N TRP A 3 -6.96 0.34 9.48
CA TRP A 3 -6.62 -1.07 9.29
C TRP A 3 -5.14 -1.18 8.90
N SER A 4 -4.53 -2.33 9.13
CA SER A 4 -3.10 -2.55 8.84
C SER A 4 -2.92 -3.60 7.77
N VAL A 5 -1.78 -3.49 7.07
CA VAL A 5 -1.39 -4.33 5.95
C VAL A 5 -0.04 -4.96 6.26
N GLU A 6 0.06 -6.27 6.09
CA GLU A 6 1.34 -6.93 5.90
C GLU A 6 1.79 -6.70 4.47
N VAL A 7 2.91 -5.98 4.31
CA VAL A 7 3.50 -5.68 3.00
C VAL A 7 4.18 -6.95 2.49
N THR A 8 3.72 -7.45 1.35
CA THR A 8 4.31 -8.65 0.71
C THR A 8 5.19 -8.29 -0.48
N ALA A 9 5.01 -7.10 -1.06
CA ALA A 9 5.87 -6.56 -2.10
C ALA A 9 5.84 -5.02 -2.08
N CYS A 10 6.97 -4.39 -2.41
CA CYS A 10 7.06 -2.96 -2.69
C CYS A 10 7.95 -2.74 -3.91
N GLY A 11 7.49 -1.93 -4.86
CA GLY A 11 8.30 -1.45 -5.97
C GLY A 11 9.28 -0.36 -5.52
N LEU A 12 10.32 -0.16 -6.34
CA LEU A 12 11.25 0.96 -6.24
C LEU A 12 11.04 1.85 -7.46
N CYS A 13 10.64 3.09 -7.23
CA CYS A 13 10.39 4.05 -8.30
C CYS A 13 11.60 4.97 -8.51
N GLY A 14 11.76 5.51 -9.71
CA GLY A 14 12.78 6.54 -9.98
C GLY A 14 12.62 7.80 -9.12
N SER A 15 11.39 8.09 -8.66
CA SER A 15 11.11 9.15 -7.70
C SER A 15 11.70 8.89 -6.31
N ASP A 16 11.81 7.64 -5.85
CA ASP A 16 12.48 7.32 -4.59
C ASP A 16 13.98 7.65 -4.69
N VAL A 17 14.60 7.29 -5.81
CA VAL A 17 16.01 7.60 -6.12
C VAL A 17 16.23 9.11 -6.20
N HIS A 18 15.42 9.81 -7.00
CA HIS A 18 15.52 11.26 -7.13
C HIS A 18 15.29 12.00 -5.80
N ALA A 19 14.43 11.47 -4.92
CA ALA A 19 14.21 12.07 -3.61
C ALA A 19 15.49 12.01 -2.76
N ILE A 20 16.21 10.89 -2.79
CA ILE A 20 17.50 10.74 -2.11
C ILE A 20 18.55 11.66 -2.74
N GLU A 21 18.72 11.58 -4.06
CA GLU A 21 19.77 12.32 -4.78
C GLU A 21 19.62 13.85 -4.65
N ARG A 22 18.39 14.34 -4.53
CA ARG A 22 18.09 15.77 -4.39
C ARG A 22 17.99 16.24 -2.93
N GLY A 23 18.22 15.36 -1.95
CA GLY A 23 18.13 15.69 -0.54
C GLY A 23 16.71 16.05 -0.08
N HIS A 24 15.69 15.49 -0.73
CA HIS A 24 14.28 15.66 -0.35
C HIS A 24 13.84 14.64 0.73
N THR A 25 14.78 13.92 1.32
CA THR A 25 14.55 12.92 2.35
C THR A 25 15.16 13.37 3.68
N ALA A 26 14.49 13.06 4.78
CA ALA A 26 15.08 13.18 6.11
C ALA A 26 15.88 11.92 6.45
N GLU A 27 16.85 12.05 7.35
CA GLU A 27 17.56 10.90 7.91
C GLU A 27 16.56 9.95 8.60
N GLY A 28 16.65 8.66 8.30
CA GLY A 28 15.74 7.64 8.81
C GLY A 28 14.35 7.60 8.16
N GLN A 29 14.09 8.41 7.12
CA GLN A 29 12.82 8.37 6.41
C GLN A 29 12.65 7.05 5.65
N VAL A 30 11.52 6.37 5.87
CA VAL A 30 11.12 5.18 5.09
C VAL A 30 10.51 5.63 3.76
N LEU A 31 11.08 5.16 2.66
CA LEU A 31 10.65 5.45 1.29
C LEU A 31 9.76 4.34 0.73
N GLY A 32 9.30 4.52 -0.50
CA GLY A 32 8.43 3.58 -1.18
C GLY A 32 6.97 4.04 -1.20
N HIS A 33 6.40 3.97 -2.39
CA HIS A 33 5.02 4.39 -2.65
C HIS A 33 4.32 3.46 -3.65
N GLU A 34 4.93 2.30 -3.93
CA GLU A 34 4.45 1.24 -4.81
C GLU A 34 4.19 -0.04 -4.00
N ILE A 35 3.28 0.03 -3.03
CA ILE A 35 3.13 -0.99 -1.97
C ILE A 35 1.95 -1.94 -2.25
N GLY A 36 2.18 -3.24 -2.10
CA GLY A 36 1.17 -4.30 -2.16
C GLY A 36 1.27 -5.27 -0.98
N GLY A 37 0.12 -5.82 -0.55
CA GLY A 37 0.10 -6.67 0.64
C GLY A 37 -1.25 -7.28 0.96
N ARG A 38 -1.40 -7.75 2.21
CA ARG A 38 -2.64 -8.32 2.75
C ARG A 38 -3.09 -7.60 4.02
N VAL A 39 -4.39 -7.41 4.16
CA VAL A 39 -4.97 -6.84 5.40
C VAL A 39 -4.75 -7.82 6.57
N ILE A 40 -4.17 -7.36 7.68
CA ILE A 40 -3.92 -8.20 8.87
C ILE A 40 -4.69 -7.77 10.12
N ALA A 41 -5.15 -6.52 10.18
CA ALA A 41 -6.03 -6.07 11.26
C ALA A 41 -7.03 -5.02 10.78
N LEU A 42 -8.20 -5.01 11.42
CA LEU A 42 -9.24 -4.02 11.20
C LEU A 42 -9.52 -3.26 12.50
N GLY A 43 -9.53 -1.93 12.41
CA GLY A 43 -10.00 -1.07 13.50
C GLY A 43 -11.52 -1.05 13.58
N ARG A 44 -12.03 -0.62 14.73
CA ARG A 44 -13.48 -0.45 14.96
C ARG A 44 -14.08 0.49 13.89
N GLY A 45 -15.20 0.05 13.30
CA GLY A 45 -15.96 0.82 12.31
C GLY A 45 -15.41 0.75 10.87
N VAL A 46 -14.31 0.03 10.62
CA VAL A 46 -13.84 -0.24 9.26
C VAL A 46 -14.74 -1.26 8.58
N THR A 47 -15.25 -0.93 7.40
CA THR A 47 -16.11 -1.79 6.57
C THR A 47 -15.59 -1.82 5.13
N GLY A 48 -16.10 -2.72 4.28
CA GLY A 48 -15.68 -2.81 2.87
C GLY A 48 -14.31 -3.50 2.62
N VAL A 49 -13.62 -3.91 3.68
CA VAL A 49 -12.41 -4.75 3.64
C VAL A 49 -12.51 -5.90 4.62
N ARG A 50 -11.74 -6.96 4.40
CA ARG A 50 -11.64 -8.10 5.31
C ARG A 50 -10.18 -8.49 5.51
N ILE A 51 -9.88 -9.09 6.66
CA ILE A 51 -8.56 -9.69 6.93
C ILE A 51 -8.24 -10.74 5.84
N GLY A 52 -6.98 -10.78 5.41
CA GLY A 52 -6.47 -11.63 4.33
C GLY A 52 -6.69 -11.09 2.92
N GLN A 53 -7.50 -10.04 2.76
CA GLN A 53 -7.77 -9.43 1.44
C GLN A 53 -6.48 -8.86 0.84
N PRO A 54 -6.14 -9.20 -0.42
CA PRO A 54 -5.04 -8.56 -1.12
C PRO A 54 -5.39 -7.12 -1.44
N VAL A 55 -4.45 -6.21 -1.23
CA VAL A 55 -4.61 -4.77 -1.43
C VAL A 55 -3.38 -4.18 -2.12
N ALA A 56 -3.60 -3.12 -2.89
CA ALA A 56 -2.56 -2.21 -3.33
C ALA A 56 -2.80 -0.86 -2.63
N VAL A 57 -1.75 -0.24 -2.12
CA VAL A 57 -1.85 1.04 -1.42
C VAL A 57 -1.74 2.17 -2.45
N ASN A 58 -2.74 3.04 -2.48
CA ASN A 58 -2.68 4.27 -3.27
C ASN A 58 -2.31 5.44 -2.35
N PRO A 59 -1.08 5.97 -2.42
CA PRO A 59 -0.62 7.05 -1.53
C PRO A 59 -1.35 8.38 -1.79
N LEU A 60 -2.02 8.53 -2.93
CA LEU A 60 -2.77 9.73 -3.30
C LEU A 60 -4.28 9.59 -3.01
N ALA A 61 -4.73 8.41 -2.58
CA ALA A 61 -6.13 8.18 -2.27
C ALA A 61 -6.57 9.05 -1.09
N ARG A 62 -7.64 9.81 -1.29
CA ARG A 62 -8.36 10.47 -0.21
C ARG A 62 -9.41 9.51 0.33
N ALA A 63 -9.57 9.48 1.65
CA ALA A 63 -10.65 8.72 2.26
C ALA A 63 -12.00 9.28 1.76
N PRO A 64 -12.90 8.46 1.19
CA PRO A 64 -14.28 8.85 1.04
C PRO A 64 -14.91 9.08 2.43
N PRO A 65 -16.00 9.87 2.55
CA PRO A 65 -16.64 10.17 3.84
C PRO A 65 -17.12 8.94 4.65
N ALA A 66 -17.06 7.73 4.07
CA ALA A 66 -17.01 6.46 4.79
C ALA A 66 -15.97 5.55 4.11
N ALA A 67 -15.02 5.00 4.86
CA ALA A 67 -13.84 4.30 4.37
C ALA A 67 -14.15 2.97 3.66
N THR A 68 -14.57 3.03 2.40
CA THR A 68 -14.73 1.87 1.52
C THR A 68 -13.42 1.64 0.78
N ALA A 69 -12.74 0.50 0.99
CA ALA A 69 -11.62 0.18 0.12
C ALA A 69 -12.12 -0.42 -1.19
N THR A 70 -11.70 0.18 -2.29
CA THR A 70 -11.99 -0.33 -3.63
C THR A 70 -11.10 -1.53 -3.91
N ARG A 71 -11.69 -2.64 -4.34
CA ARG A 71 -10.93 -3.80 -4.85
C ARG A 71 -10.01 -3.32 -5.98
N PRO A 72 -8.69 -3.60 -5.95
CA PRO A 72 -7.83 -3.26 -7.09
C PRO A 72 -8.36 -3.96 -8.35
N PRO A 73 -8.30 -3.31 -9.52
CA PRO A 73 -8.73 -3.95 -10.77
C PRO A 73 -7.88 -5.20 -11.01
N PRO A 74 -8.43 -6.24 -11.66
CA PRO A 74 -7.70 -7.49 -11.92
C PRO A 74 -6.38 -7.27 -12.68
N SER A 75 -6.24 -6.16 -13.42
CA SER A 75 -5.00 -5.76 -14.10
C SER A 75 -3.88 -5.27 -13.17
N ALA A 76 -4.22 -4.73 -11.98
CA ALA A 76 -3.25 -4.34 -10.96
C ALA A 76 -2.73 -5.55 -10.15
N ALA A 77 -3.32 -6.73 -10.36
CA ALA A 77 -2.98 -7.97 -9.67
C ALA A 77 -2.04 -8.87 -10.49
N ARG A 78 -1.12 -8.31 -11.29
CA ARG A 78 -0.01 -9.09 -11.83
C ARG A 78 1.08 -9.19 -10.75
N TRP A 79 0.77 -9.98 -9.73
CA TRP A 79 1.71 -10.37 -8.69
C TRP A 79 2.82 -11.19 -9.36
N CYS A 80 4.08 -10.78 -9.22
CA CYS A 80 5.20 -11.61 -9.63
C CYS A 80 5.16 -12.88 -8.77
N PRO A 81 4.96 -14.08 -9.33
CA PRO A 81 4.96 -15.30 -8.53
C PRO A 81 6.41 -15.55 -8.11
N THR A 82 6.81 -15.09 -6.93
CA THR A 82 7.95 -15.72 -6.25
C THR A 82 7.48 -17.09 -5.82
N SER A 83 7.71 -18.03 -6.71
CA SER A 83 7.68 -19.47 -6.50
C SER A 83 8.77 -19.81 -5.47
N GLY A 84 8.43 -20.53 -4.41
CA GLY A 84 9.39 -21.09 -3.44
C GLY A 84 9.21 -20.56 -2.03
#